data_AF-A0A1T5KEU9-F1
#
_entry.id   AF-A0A1T5KEU9-F1
#
_cell.length_a   1.000
_cell.length_b   1.000
_cell.length_c   1.000
_cell.angle_alpha   90.00
_cell.angle_beta   90.00
_cell.angle_gamma   90.00
#
_symmetry.space_group_name_H-M   'P 1'
#
loop_
_entity.id
_entity.type
_entity.pdbx_description
1 polymer ?
#
loop_
_entity_poly.entity_id
_entity_poly.type
_entity_poly.pdbx_seq_one_letter_code
_entity_poly.pdbx_strand_id
1 'polypeptide(L)'
;MKFIVCAKSVLLLAVLLVFNSCNDDDSSTASPSITGFSPTEGTEGTIVTINGKNFSTVTSENIVKFNGTEATVTAATATALTVTVPIGTTTGKITIQLGTQTITSLNDFVYIPSVYVAGQEYNGTNGVAKYWKNGIPTSLTDETKESTATSIFVAGSDIYVAGNESNGSKTIAKYWKNGAVVNLTDGSNAAYVESIFVAGNDVYVAGYESNGSRSVAKYWKNGAAVELTDGTQNAKATSIFVAGNDVYVAGRESNGTNAAAKYWKNGMGVNLSDGLVANSIFVAGSDVYVAGYEYNETDYLAKYWKNGTARYLNDAYSATSIFVAGSDVYVAGYQHKGSVTTCKYWKNEVSVNIYSSSSGGGLSSIFVIGSDVYVAGSELAGDYYAAKYWKNGNAVSLTDGTSHAGATAIYVK
;
A
#
# COMPACT_ATOMS: atom_id res chain seq x y z
N MET A 1 -98.22 25.84 14.29
CA MET A 1 -97.07 25.67 13.38
C MET A 1 -95.86 25.27 14.24
N LYS A 2 -95.31 24.09 13.99
CA LYS A 2 -94.03 23.51 14.48
C LYS A 2 -93.76 23.39 16.00
N PHE A 3 -93.65 22.11 16.38
CA PHE A 3 -93.26 21.50 17.65
C PHE A 3 -91.75 21.71 17.99
N ILE A 4 -91.39 22.07 19.24
CA ILE A 4 -90.87 21.22 20.37
C ILE A 4 -89.37 20.84 20.21
N VAL A 5 -88.43 21.47 20.93
CA VAL A 5 -87.87 21.21 22.30
C VAL A 5 -87.08 19.90 22.41
N CYS A 6 -85.80 19.97 22.86
CA CYS A 6 -85.36 19.28 24.09
C CYS A 6 -83.95 19.69 24.54
N ALA A 7 -83.87 20.29 25.73
CA ALA A 7 -82.67 20.46 26.52
C ALA A 7 -82.88 19.73 27.86
N LYS A 8 -81.77 19.31 28.48
CA LYS A 8 -81.59 18.63 29.78
C LYS A 8 -81.47 17.11 29.71
N SER A 9 -80.27 16.62 29.99
CA SER A 9 -80.05 15.59 31.01
C SER A 9 -78.55 15.43 31.25
N VAL A 10 -78.12 15.79 32.47
CA VAL A 10 -76.85 15.35 33.06
C VAL A 10 -77.13 13.95 33.60
N LEU A 11 -76.47 12.94 33.04
CA LEU A 11 -76.51 11.57 33.55
C LEU A 11 -75.06 11.14 33.82
N LEU A 12 -74.76 10.99 35.11
CA LEU A 12 -73.53 10.42 35.65
C LEU A 12 -73.53 8.91 35.31
N LEU A 13 -72.68 8.50 34.38
CA LEU A 13 -72.50 7.09 34.03
C LEU A 13 -71.21 6.58 34.69
N ALA A 14 -71.35 5.64 35.62
CA ALA A 14 -70.25 4.91 36.22
C ALA A 14 -69.47 4.16 35.12
N VAL A 15 -68.21 4.56 34.92
CA VAL A 15 -67.29 3.84 34.05
C VAL A 15 -66.89 2.55 34.77
N LEU A 16 -67.32 1.42 34.22
CA LEU A 16 -66.88 0.09 34.62
C LEU A 16 -65.35 0.02 34.40
N LEU A 17 -64.59 -0.11 35.49
CA LEU A 17 -63.19 -0.51 35.45
C LEU A 17 -63.12 -1.96 34.96
N VAL A 18 -62.95 -2.14 33.65
CA VAL A 18 -62.42 -3.40 33.13
C VAL A 18 -60.92 -3.34 33.35
N PHE A 19 -60.44 -3.99 34.42
CA PHE A 19 -59.05 -4.41 34.47
C PHE A 19 -58.87 -5.45 33.37
N ASN A 20 -58.59 -5.01 32.14
CA ASN A 20 -57.74 -5.82 31.32
C ASN A 20 -56.40 -5.81 32.04
N SER A 21 -56.15 -6.89 32.79
CA SER A 21 -54.82 -7.43 32.91
C SER A 21 -54.30 -7.58 31.49
N CYS A 22 -53.69 -6.51 30.98
CA CYS A 22 -52.61 -6.70 30.03
C CYS A 22 -51.67 -7.59 30.83
N ASN A 23 -51.60 -8.86 30.45
CA ASN A 23 -50.37 -9.58 30.71
C ASN A 23 -49.31 -8.67 30.12
N ASP A 24 -48.55 -8.02 30.99
CA ASP A 24 -47.17 -7.75 30.67
C ASP A 24 -46.59 -9.15 30.43
N ASP A 25 -46.79 -9.67 29.22
CA ASP A 25 -45.81 -10.54 28.60
C ASP A 25 -44.58 -9.65 28.51
N ASP A 26 -43.91 -9.50 29.65
CA ASP A 26 -42.57 -9.00 29.80
C ASP A 26 -41.70 -10.04 29.09
N SER A 27 -41.80 -10.04 27.76
CA SER A 27 -40.79 -10.57 26.89
C SER A 27 -39.61 -9.63 27.08
N SER A 28 -38.92 -9.82 28.20
CA SER A 28 -37.54 -9.42 28.39
C SER A 28 -36.79 -10.04 27.21
N THR A 29 -36.73 -9.31 26.10
CA THR A 29 -35.93 -9.68 24.94
C THR A 29 -34.51 -9.59 25.43
N ALA A 30 -33.98 -10.73 25.88
CA ALA A 30 -32.70 -10.79 26.53
C ALA A 30 -31.66 -10.05 25.67
N SER A 31 -30.99 -9.06 26.27
CA SER A 31 -30.14 -8.16 25.49
C SER A 31 -29.02 -8.94 24.80
N PRO A 32 -28.70 -8.60 23.54
CA PRO A 32 -27.60 -9.23 22.84
C PRO A 32 -26.28 -8.92 23.56
N SER A 33 -25.32 -9.83 23.47
CA SER A 33 -23.99 -9.64 24.07
C SER A 33 -22.92 -10.44 23.33
N ILE A 34 -21.69 -9.91 23.29
CA ILE A 34 -20.50 -10.61 22.79
C ILE A 34 -19.78 -11.22 23.98
N THR A 35 -19.61 -12.54 23.98
CA THR A 35 -18.84 -13.24 25.02
C THR A 35 -17.39 -13.47 24.60
N GLY A 36 -17.09 -13.49 23.30
CA GLY A 36 -15.74 -13.59 22.77
C GLY A 36 -15.73 -13.80 21.27
N PHE A 37 -14.54 -13.91 20.67
CA PHE A 37 -14.39 -14.21 19.25
C PHE A 37 -13.09 -14.99 19.03
N SER A 38 -13.03 -15.77 17.95
CA SER A 38 -11.85 -16.54 17.58
C SER A 38 -11.74 -16.65 16.05
N PRO A 39 -10.53 -16.49 15.47
CA PRO A 39 -9.29 -16.09 16.14
C PRO A 39 -9.34 -14.64 16.67
N THR A 40 -8.47 -14.31 17.62
CA THR A 40 -8.37 -12.93 18.19
C THR A 40 -7.57 -11.98 17.32
N GLU A 41 -6.90 -12.51 16.31
CA GLU A 41 -6.08 -11.79 15.35
C GLU A 41 -6.21 -12.40 13.96
N GLY A 42 -5.92 -11.61 12.93
CA GLY A 42 -6.00 -12.07 11.56
C GLY A 42 -5.79 -10.96 10.54
N THR A 43 -5.71 -11.37 9.28
CA THR A 43 -5.59 -10.46 8.13
C THR A 43 -6.95 -10.37 7.42
N GLU A 44 -7.00 -9.60 6.33
CA GLU A 44 -8.17 -9.60 5.45
C GLU A 44 -8.57 -11.02 5.02
N GLY A 45 -9.87 -11.30 4.99
CA GLY A 45 -10.39 -12.60 4.58
C GLY A 45 -10.35 -13.67 5.67
N THR A 46 -9.72 -13.43 6.82
CA THR A 46 -9.79 -14.34 7.96
C THR A 46 -11.25 -14.54 8.37
N ILE A 47 -11.65 -15.80 8.55
CA ILE A 47 -12.98 -16.16 9.06
C ILE A 47 -12.93 -16.10 10.58
N VAL A 48 -13.74 -15.23 11.18
CA VAL A 48 -13.87 -15.04 12.62
C VAL A 48 -15.23 -15.55 13.07
N THR A 49 -15.22 -16.37 14.12
CA THR A 49 -16.44 -16.76 14.83
C THR A 49 -16.60 -15.85 16.04
N ILE A 50 -17.69 -15.09 16.08
CA ILE A 50 -18.06 -14.23 17.21
C ILE A 50 -19.10 -14.98 18.05
N ASN A 51 -18.77 -15.28 19.30
CA ASN A 51 -19.64 -15.95 20.25
C ASN A 51 -20.39 -14.94 21.11
N GLY A 52 -21.62 -15.27 21.48
CA GLY A 52 -22.46 -14.38 22.27
C GLY A 52 -23.80 -14.96 22.66
N LYS A 53 -24.77 -14.06 22.88
CA LYS A 53 -26.15 -14.39 23.22
C LYS A 53 -27.11 -13.47 22.45
N ASN A 54 -28.29 -14.00 22.15
CA ASN A 54 -29.44 -13.29 21.58
C ASN A 54 -29.13 -12.52 20.28
N PHE A 55 -28.22 -13.05 19.47
CA PHE A 55 -28.05 -12.56 18.10
C PHE A 55 -29.27 -12.92 17.26
N SER A 56 -29.51 -12.15 16.18
CA SER A 56 -30.50 -12.59 15.20
C SER A 56 -29.99 -13.84 14.48
N THR A 57 -30.87 -14.79 14.19
CA THR A 57 -30.58 -15.93 13.32
C THR A 57 -30.57 -15.56 11.83
N VAL A 58 -30.98 -14.33 11.49
CA VAL A 58 -30.94 -13.77 10.14
C VAL A 58 -29.65 -12.98 9.95
N THR A 59 -28.83 -13.36 8.98
CA THR A 59 -27.50 -12.76 8.77
C THR A 59 -27.56 -11.26 8.50
N SER A 60 -28.50 -10.80 7.66
CA SER A 60 -28.67 -9.40 7.28
C SER A 60 -29.13 -8.48 8.41
N GLU A 61 -29.61 -9.04 9.53
CA GLU A 61 -30.01 -8.27 10.71
C GLU A 61 -28.84 -8.01 11.67
N ASN A 62 -27.71 -8.70 11.48
CA ASN A 62 -26.50 -8.53 12.27
C ASN A 62 -25.50 -7.66 11.50
N ILE A 63 -25.45 -6.36 11.76
CA ILE A 63 -24.45 -5.49 11.13
C ILE A 63 -23.17 -5.53 11.97
N VAL A 64 -22.18 -6.28 11.51
CA VAL A 64 -20.90 -6.47 12.21
C VAL A 64 -19.84 -5.53 11.65
N LYS A 65 -19.10 -4.82 12.51
CA LYS A 65 -17.98 -3.96 12.10
C LYS A 65 -16.72 -4.25 12.91
N PHE A 66 -15.59 -4.35 12.24
CA PHE A 66 -14.24 -4.39 12.83
C PHE A 66 -13.67 -2.99 12.83
N ASN A 67 -13.57 -2.38 14.01
CA ASN A 67 -13.12 -1.00 14.21
C ASN A 67 -13.77 0.01 13.24
N GLY A 68 -15.08 -0.14 13.01
CA GLY A 68 -15.85 0.71 12.11
C GLY A 68 -15.97 0.21 10.65
N THR A 69 -15.14 -0.74 10.22
CA THR A 69 -15.21 -1.35 8.89
C THR A 69 -16.21 -2.50 8.86
N GLU A 70 -17.25 -2.40 8.05
CA GLU A 70 -18.33 -3.39 7.97
C GLU A 70 -17.87 -4.72 7.35
N ALA A 71 -18.20 -5.81 8.03
CA ALA A 71 -17.86 -7.18 7.67
C ALA A 71 -19.06 -7.90 7.07
N THR A 72 -18.78 -8.89 6.22
CA THR A 72 -19.81 -9.80 5.72
C THR A 72 -20.09 -10.88 6.77
N VAL A 73 -21.35 -11.01 7.19
CA VAL A 73 -21.84 -12.12 8.03
C VAL A 73 -22.28 -13.27 7.12
N THR A 74 -21.59 -14.41 7.21
CA THR A 74 -21.81 -15.59 6.36
C THR A 74 -22.67 -16.65 7.02
N ALA A 75 -22.74 -16.67 8.35
CA ALA A 75 -23.66 -17.53 9.11
C ALA A 75 -24.08 -16.85 10.41
N ALA A 76 -25.32 -17.13 10.85
CA ALA A 76 -25.88 -16.56 12.07
C ALA A 76 -26.71 -17.58 12.85
N THR A 77 -26.49 -17.64 14.16
CA THR A 77 -27.29 -18.35 15.15
C THR A 77 -27.48 -17.43 16.35
N ALA A 78 -28.39 -17.76 17.26
CA ALA A 78 -28.61 -16.95 18.47
C ALA A 78 -27.36 -16.78 19.36
N THR A 79 -26.33 -17.62 19.22
CA THR A 79 -25.14 -17.62 20.07
C THR A 79 -23.82 -17.48 19.31
N ALA A 80 -23.84 -17.47 17.98
CA ALA A 80 -22.63 -17.37 17.16
C ALA A 80 -22.90 -16.72 15.81
N LEU A 81 -21.99 -15.85 15.39
CA LEU A 81 -21.89 -15.32 14.03
C LEU A 81 -20.58 -15.77 13.40
N THR A 82 -20.62 -16.16 12.13
CA THR A 82 -19.42 -16.33 11.30
C THR A 82 -19.29 -15.13 10.39
N VAL A 83 -18.14 -14.46 10.46
CA VAL A 83 -17.87 -13.22 9.71
C VAL A 83 -16.52 -13.29 9.01
N THR A 84 -16.37 -12.57 7.91
CA THR A 84 -15.10 -12.44 7.19
C THR A 84 -14.50 -11.06 7.46
N VAL A 85 -13.24 -11.01 7.89
CA VAL A 85 -12.51 -9.75 8.12
C VAL A 85 -12.44 -8.95 6.81
N PRO A 86 -12.99 -7.73 6.76
CA PRO A 86 -13.09 -6.95 5.53
C PRO A 86 -11.76 -6.29 5.13
N ILE A 87 -11.69 -5.82 3.88
CA ILE A 87 -10.61 -4.95 3.40
C ILE A 87 -10.63 -3.64 4.19
N GLY A 88 -9.46 -3.13 4.58
CA GLY A 88 -9.33 -1.86 5.29
C GLY A 88 -9.67 -1.95 6.78
N THR A 89 -9.67 -3.16 7.37
CA THR A 89 -9.72 -3.33 8.82
C THR A 89 -8.45 -2.81 9.48
N THR A 90 -8.61 -2.22 10.66
CA THR A 90 -7.50 -1.92 11.58
C THR A 90 -7.77 -2.61 12.92
N THR A 91 -6.73 -2.75 13.75
CA THR A 91 -6.88 -3.25 15.12
C THR A 91 -7.89 -2.41 15.90
N GLY A 92 -8.78 -3.07 16.63
CA GLY A 92 -9.77 -2.40 17.48
C GLY A 92 -10.96 -3.28 17.81
N LYS A 93 -12.01 -2.66 18.35
CA LYS A 93 -13.21 -3.37 18.81
C LYS A 93 -14.03 -3.93 17.65
N ILE A 94 -14.67 -5.07 17.89
CA ILE A 94 -15.77 -5.56 17.06
C ILE A 94 -17.06 -4.98 17.61
N THR A 95 -17.91 -4.44 16.75
CA THR A 95 -19.27 -4.00 17.09
C THR A 95 -20.29 -4.81 16.30
N ILE A 96 -21.43 -5.10 16.93
CA ILE A 96 -22.60 -5.68 16.26
C ILE A 96 -23.77 -4.74 16.51
N GLN A 97 -24.41 -4.27 15.44
CA GLN A 97 -25.65 -3.53 15.51
C GLN A 97 -26.83 -4.44 15.14
N LEU A 98 -27.81 -4.50 16.05
CA LEU A 98 -29.06 -5.26 15.97
C LEU A 98 -30.22 -4.27 16.17
N GLY A 99 -30.82 -3.80 15.08
CA GLY A 99 -31.81 -2.72 15.12
C GLY A 99 -31.20 -1.43 15.74
N THR A 100 -31.73 -1.02 16.89
CA THR A 100 -31.26 0.16 17.65
C THR A 100 -30.15 -0.15 18.66
N GLN A 101 -29.88 -1.43 18.93
CA GLN A 101 -28.87 -1.83 19.90
C GLN A 101 -27.51 -1.99 19.23
N THR A 102 -26.46 -1.44 19.85
CA THR A 102 -25.07 -1.68 19.46
C THR A 102 -24.34 -2.31 20.62
N ILE A 103 -23.70 -3.44 20.37
CA ILE A 103 -22.90 -4.18 21.34
C ILE A 103 -21.45 -4.21 20.88
N THR A 104 -20.53 -4.09 21.84
CA THR A 104 -19.10 -3.95 21.59
C THR A 104 -18.36 -5.08 22.27
N SER A 105 -17.35 -5.62 21.60
CA SER A 105 -16.51 -6.68 22.15
C SER A 105 -15.72 -6.17 23.35
N LEU A 106 -15.39 -7.06 24.30
CA LEU A 106 -14.53 -6.70 25.42
C LEU A 106 -13.08 -6.45 24.97
N ASN A 107 -12.55 -7.36 24.15
CA ASN A 107 -11.18 -7.30 23.64
C ASN A 107 -11.14 -6.75 22.22
N ASP A 108 -9.98 -6.22 21.83
CA ASP A 108 -9.72 -5.81 20.45
C ASP A 108 -9.42 -7.04 19.59
N PHE A 109 -9.90 -7.00 18.35
CA PHE A 109 -9.37 -7.85 17.30
C PHE A 109 -8.08 -7.24 16.79
N VAL A 110 -6.99 -8.01 16.75
CA VAL A 110 -5.69 -7.55 16.27
C VAL A 110 -5.60 -7.79 14.76
N TYR A 111 -5.63 -6.72 13.98
CA TYR A 111 -5.41 -6.81 12.55
C TYR A 111 -3.92 -6.97 12.25
N ILE A 112 -3.59 -7.97 11.44
CA ILE A 112 -2.23 -8.24 10.98
C ILE A 112 -2.18 -7.95 9.48
N PRO A 113 -1.58 -6.81 9.07
CA PRO A 113 -1.40 -6.51 7.66
C PRO A 113 -0.51 -7.55 6.97
N SER A 114 -0.84 -7.89 5.73
CA SER A 114 0.02 -8.68 4.87
C SER A 114 1.10 -7.80 4.26
N VAL A 115 2.36 -8.24 4.34
CA VAL A 115 3.53 -7.56 3.79
C VAL A 115 3.95 -8.22 2.50
N TYR A 116 4.06 -7.43 1.45
CA TYR A 116 4.48 -7.84 0.11
C TYR A 116 5.77 -7.10 -0.24
N VAL A 117 6.82 -7.83 -0.55
CA VAL A 117 8.11 -7.25 -0.96
C VAL A 117 8.48 -7.79 -2.32
N ALA A 118 8.93 -6.95 -3.24
CA ALA A 118 9.52 -7.37 -4.51
C ALA A 118 11.03 -7.20 -4.48
N GLY A 119 11.72 -7.97 -5.33
CA GLY A 119 13.16 -7.89 -5.45
C GLY A 119 13.76 -9.03 -6.27
N GLN A 120 14.97 -9.44 -5.91
CA GLN A 120 15.66 -10.54 -6.56
C GLN A 120 16.49 -11.38 -5.59
N GLU A 121 16.77 -12.62 -5.96
CA GLU A 121 17.66 -13.52 -5.23
C GLU A 121 18.57 -14.26 -6.22
N TYR A 122 19.86 -14.38 -5.91
CA TYR A 122 20.85 -15.00 -6.77
C TYR A 122 20.84 -16.52 -6.61
N ASN A 123 20.65 -17.25 -7.71
CA ASN A 123 20.56 -18.71 -7.69
C ASN A 123 21.90 -19.43 -7.98
N GLY A 124 23.02 -18.71 -7.93
CA GLY A 124 24.34 -19.24 -8.30
C GLY A 124 24.76 -18.92 -9.73
N THR A 125 23.83 -18.51 -10.61
CA THR A 125 24.11 -18.10 -11.99
C THR A 125 23.47 -16.75 -12.35
N ASN A 126 22.21 -16.56 -11.96
CA ASN A 126 21.40 -15.40 -12.32
C ASN A 126 20.75 -14.78 -11.08
N GLY A 127 20.49 -13.48 -11.12
CA GLY A 127 19.44 -12.86 -10.33
C GLY A 127 18.07 -13.38 -10.78
N VAL A 128 17.26 -13.82 -9.83
CA VAL A 128 15.90 -14.32 -10.05
C VAL A 128 14.91 -13.32 -9.48
N ALA A 129 14.01 -12.80 -10.31
CA ALA A 129 12.93 -11.93 -9.87
C ALA A 129 11.99 -12.69 -8.92
N LYS A 130 11.80 -12.15 -7.71
CA LYS A 130 10.93 -12.72 -6.69
C LYS A 130 10.02 -11.67 -6.07
N TYR A 131 8.91 -12.13 -5.52
CA TYR A 131 8.26 -11.42 -4.43
C TYR A 131 8.16 -12.31 -3.19
N TRP A 132 8.07 -11.68 -2.03
CA TRP A 132 7.84 -12.32 -0.75
C TRP A 132 6.50 -11.86 -0.20
N LYS A 133 5.63 -12.80 0.16
CA LYS A 133 4.42 -12.54 0.91
C LYS A 133 4.62 -13.05 2.33
N ASN A 134 4.66 -12.14 3.31
CA ASN A 134 4.92 -12.46 4.71
C ASN A 134 6.20 -13.31 4.90
N GLY A 135 7.26 -12.96 4.17
CA GLY A 135 8.54 -13.68 4.19
C GLY A 135 8.60 -14.94 3.32
N ILE A 136 7.48 -15.40 2.75
CA ILE A 136 7.46 -16.59 1.87
C ILE A 136 7.76 -16.17 0.43
N PRO A 137 8.85 -16.67 -0.19
CA PRO A 137 9.24 -16.31 -1.55
C PRO A 137 8.34 -16.95 -2.61
N THR A 138 8.18 -16.27 -3.73
CA THR A 138 7.60 -16.78 -4.97
C THR A 138 8.44 -16.28 -6.15
N SER A 139 8.99 -17.22 -6.92
CA SER A 139 9.72 -16.92 -8.16
C SER A 139 8.76 -16.49 -9.26
N LEU A 140 9.14 -15.45 -9.99
CA LEU A 140 8.33 -14.87 -11.08
C LEU A 140 8.74 -15.39 -12.47
N THR A 141 9.89 -16.06 -12.55
CA THR A 141 10.46 -16.61 -13.77
C THR A 141 10.76 -18.10 -13.59
N ASP A 142 11.21 -18.75 -14.67
CA ASP A 142 11.72 -20.13 -14.62
C ASP A 142 13.16 -20.24 -14.08
N GLU A 143 13.72 -19.12 -13.58
CA GLU A 143 15.04 -18.99 -12.96
C GLU A 143 16.23 -19.24 -13.91
N THR A 144 15.99 -19.41 -15.21
CA THR A 144 17.05 -19.73 -16.18
C THR A 144 17.80 -18.50 -16.71
N LYS A 145 17.25 -17.31 -16.53
CA LYS A 145 17.80 -16.04 -17.05
C LYS A 145 17.80 -14.95 -15.99
N GLU A 146 18.72 -14.00 -16.16
CA GLU A 146 18.80 -12.80 -15.33
C GLU A 146 17.46 -12.05 -15.32
N SER A 147 16.93 -11.83 -14.13
CA SER A 147 15.67 -11.15 -13.91
C SER A 147 15.63 -10.42 -12.58
N THR A 148 14.92 -9.29 -12.55
CA THR A 148 14.80 -8.43 -11.37
C THR A 148 13.36 -7.95 -11.24
N ALA A 149 12.75 -8.07 -10.07
CA ALA A 149 11.53 -7.32 -9.75
C ALA A 149 11.89 -5.95 -9.15
N THR A 150 11.25 -4.89 -9.62
CA THR A 150 11.56 -3.50 -9.26
C THR A 150 10.44 -2.82 -8.49
N SER A 151 9.19 -3.26 -8.64
CA SER A 151 8.05 -2.65 -7.97
C SER A 151 6.91 -3.64 -7.74
N ILE A 152 6.11 -3.42 -6.70
CA ILE A 152 4.97 -4.27 -6.33
C ILE A 152 3.77 -3.43 -5.94
N PHE A 153 2.58 -3.87 -6.35
CA PHE A 153 1.30 -3.27 -6.00
C PHE A 153 0.27 -4.37 -5.79
N VAL A 154 -0.62 -4.22 -4.80
CA VAL A 154 -1.70 -5.19 -4.54
C VAL A 154 -3.06 -4.50 -4.67
N ALA A 155 -3.90 -4.97 -5.59
CA ALA A 155 -5.24 -4.46 -5.82
C ALA A 155 -6.28 -5.57 -5.61
N GLY A 156 -7.10 -5.46 -4.58
CA GLY A 156 -7.98 -6.57 -4.18
C GLY A 156 -7.16 -7.81 -3.85
N SER A 157 -7.49 -8.96 -4.45
CA SER A 157 -6.72 -10.20 -4.31
C SER A 157 -5.53 -10.32 -5.27
N ASP A 158 -5.41 -9.40 -6.23
CA ASP A 158 -4.41 -9.48 -7.29
C ASP A 158 -3.09 -8.81 -6.88
N ILE A 159 -1.99 -9.52 -7.11
CA ILE A 159 -0.62 -9.06 -6.90
C ILE A 159 -0.02 -8.72 -8.26
N TYR A 160 0.48 -7.49 -8.38
CA TYR A 160 1.12 -6.98 -9.59
C TYR A 160 2.58 -6.69 -9.25
N VAL A 161 3.50 -7.29 -9.99
CA VAL A 161 4.94 -7.06 -9.82
C VAL A 161 5.50 -6.58 -11.13
N ALA A 162 6.14 -5.41 -11.16
CA ALA A 162 6.89 -4.96 -12.33
C ALA A 162 8.35 -5.39 -12.22
N GLY A 163 8.96 -5.66 -13.36
CA GLY A 163 10.37 -5.99 -13.42
C GLY A 163 10.83 -6.32 -14.84
N ASN A 164 12.02 -6.89 -14.89
CA ASN A 164 12.77 -7.03 -16.11
C ASN A 164 13.32 -8.46 -16.21
N GLU A 165 13.44 -8.98 -17.43
CA GLU A 165 14.05 -10.28 -17.67
C GLU A 165 14.88 -10.25 -18.96
N SER A 166 16.07 -10.86 -18.93
CA SER A 166 16.92 -11.00 -20.11
C SER A 166 16.35 -12.02 -21.09
N ASN A 167 16.37 -11.71 -22.38
CA ASN A 167 16.10 -12.71 -23.43
C ASN A 167 17.37 -13.42 -23.92
N GLY A 168 18.52 -13.15 -23.30
CA GLY A 168 19.86 -13.63 -23.71
C GLY A 168 20.69 -12.57 -24.42
N SER A 169 20.07 -11.48 -24.91
CA SER A 169 20.78 -10.36 -25.56
C SER A 169 20.32 -8.99 -25.05
N LYS A 170 19.02 -8.84 -24.78
CA LYS A 170 18.36 -7.62 -24.34
C LYS A 170 17.54 -7.87 -23.09
N THR A 171 17.35 -6.82 -22.32
CA THR A 171 16.40 -6.79 -21.21
C THR A 171 15.00 -6.47 -21.72
N ILE A 172 14.03 -7.32 -21.36
CA ILE A 172 12.61 -7.15 -21.67
C ILE A 172 11.91 -6.55 -20.44
N ALA A 173 11.25 -5.42 -20.63
CA ALA A 173 10.34 -4.83 -19.66
C ALA A 173 9.04 -5.65 -19.56
N LYS A 174 8.60 -5.96 -18.34
CA LYS A 174 7.40 -6.76 -18.09
C LYS A 174 6.76 -6.47 -16.73
N TYR A 175 5.56 -7.01 -16.54
CA TYR A 175 5.00 -7.20 -15.21
C TYR A 175 4.37 -8.59 -15.11
N TRP A 176 4.16 -9.04 -13.88
CA TRP A 176 3.47 -10.28 -13.56
C TRP A 176 2.20 -9.95 -12.78
N LYS A 177 1.08 -10.52 -13.20
CA LYS A 177 -0.19 -10.50 -12.46
C LYS A 177 -0.43 -11.90 -11.89
N ASN A 178 -0.36 -12.05 -10.57
CA ASN A 178 -0.47 -13.34 -9.88
C ASN A 178 0.47 -14.41 -10.50
N GLY A 179 1.69 -14.02 -10.84
CA GLY A 179 2.69 -14.87 -11.51
C GLY A 179 2.52 -15.02 -13.03
N ALA A 180 1.37 -14.65 -13.61
CA ALA A 180 1.19 -14.67 -15.05
C ALA A 180 1.90 -13.47 -15.71
N VAL A 181 2.74 -13.74 -16.71
CA VAL A 181 3.57 -12.73 -17.37
C VAL A 181 2.79 -11.85 -18.35
N VAL A 182 3.11 -10.56 -18.36
CA VAL A 182 2.71 -9.59 -19.38
C VAL A 182 3.95 -8.85 -19.86
N ASN A 183 4.36 -9.08 -21.11
CA ASN A 183 5.47 -8.37 -21.72
C ASN A 183 5.01 -6.96 -22.14
N LEU A 184 5.79 -5.95 -21.79
CA LEU A 184 5.55 -4.54 -22.16
C LEU A 184 6.33 -4.13 -23.41
N THR A 185 7.33 -4.93 -23.78
CA THR A 185 8.18 -4.72 -24.94
C THR A 185 8.40 -6.04 -25.67
N ASP A 186 8.71 -5.96 -26.97
CA ASP A 186 8.95 -7.12 -27.83
C ASP A 186 10.39 -7.67 -27.71
N GLY A 187 11.28 -6.96 -27.00
CA GLY A 187 12.67 -7.33 -26.80
C GLY A 187 13.59 -6.98 -27.98
N SER A 188 13.12 -6.20 -28.96
CA SER A 188 13.95 -5.64 -30.04
C SER A 188 14.98 -4.64 -29.51
N ASN A 189 14.60 -3.87 -28.49
CA ASN A 189 15.46 -2.94 -27.76
C ASN A 189 15.54 -3.32 -26.28
N ALA A 190 16.60 -2.84 -25.61
CA ALA A 190 16.70 -3.00 -24.16
C ALA A 190 15.71 -2.05 -23.48
N ALA A 191 14.87 -2.60 -22.61
CA ALA A 191 13.86 -1.86 -21.85
C ALA A 191 13.91 -2.25 -20.37
N TYR A 192 13.58 -1.29 -19.51
CA TYR A 192 13.60 -1.42 -18.07
C TYR A 192 12.36 -0.77 -17.47
N VAL A 193 11.75 -1.40 -16.46
CA VAL A 193 10.69 -0.81 -15.63
C VAL A 193 11.15 -0.62 -14.20
N GLU A 194 10.65 0.45 -13.58
CA GLU A 194 11.07 0.90 -12.25
C GLU A 194 9.88 0.97 -11.28
N SER A 195 8.65 1.11 -11.77
CA SER A 195 7.48 1.32 -10.89
C SER A 195 6.18 0.82 -11.52
N ILE A 196 5.29 0.28 -10.68
CA ILE A 196 3.92 -0.12 -11.05
C ILE A 196 2.89 0.50 -10.12
N PHE A 197 1.76 0.89 -10.70
CA PHE A 197 0.59 1.39 -9.97
C PHE A 197 -0.68 0.85 -10.63
N VAL A 198 -1.67 0.47 -9.82
CA VAL A 198 -2.97 -0.01 -10.34
C VAL A 198 -4.07 0.93 -9.86
N ALA A 199 -4.84 1.48 -10.81
CA ALA A 199 -5.95 2.37 -10.53
C ALA A 199 -7.23 1.81 -11.16
N GLY A 200 -8.17 1.37 -10.32
CA GLY A 200 -9.34 0.63 -10.78
C GLY A 200 -8.92 -0.65 -11.50
N ASN A 201 -9.28 -0.77 -12.78
CA ASN A 201 -8.91 -1.91 -13.62
C ASN A 201 -7.65 -1.67 -14.48
N ASP A 202 -7.10 -0.46 -14.45
CA ASP A 202 -5.97 -0.07 -15.29
C ASP A 202 -4.63 -0.28 -14.56
N VAL A 203 -3.68 -0.90 -15.26
CA VAL A 203 -2.30 -1.11 -14.80
C VAL A 203 -1.39 -0.09 -15.49
N TYR A 204 -0.63 0.64 -14.69
CA TYR A 204 0.33 1.65 -15.14
C TYR A 204 1.72 1.23 -14.71
N VAL A 205 2.66 1.15 -15.65
CA VAL A 205 4.05 0.77 -15.39
C VAL A 205 4.97 1.85 -15.94
N ALA A 206 5.87 2.41 -15.15
CA ALA A 206 6.85 3.41 -15.62
C ALA A 206 8.24 2.81 -15.80
N GLY A 207 8.96 3.32 -16.79
CA GLY A 207 10.31 2.88 -17.10
C GLY A 207 10.92 3.61 -18.30
N TYR A 208 11.79 2.92 -19.01
CA TYR A 208 12.43 3.46 -20.21
C TYR A 208 12.82 2.35 -21.17
N GLU A 209 12.93 2.72 -22.44
CA GLU A 209 13.36 1.82 -23.51
C GLU A 209 14.40 2.52 -24.38
N SER A 210 15.40 1.78 -24.84
CA SER A 210 16.39 2.31 -25.78
C SER A 210 15.79 2.49 -27.17
N ASN A 211 16.05 3.61 -27.82
CA ASN A 211 15.78 3.79 -29.26
C ASN A 211 16.97 3.43 -30.15
N GLY A 212 17.92 2.65 -29.62
CA GLY A 212 19.18 2.29 -30.29
C GLY A 212 20.35 3.21 -29.98
N SER A 213 20.11 4.40 -29.41
CA SER A 213 21.19 5.34 -29.01
C SER A 213 20.95 6.00 -27.65
N ARG A 214 19.68 6.24 -27.29
CA ARG A 214 19.28 6.94 -26.07
C ARG A 214 18.20 6.17 -25.34
N SER A 215 18.14 6.33 -24.03
CA SER A 215 16.99 5.90 -23.23
C SER A 215 15.84 6.88 -23.41
N VAL A 216 14.66 6.38 -23.74
CA VAL A 216 13.41 7.15 -23.87
C VAL A 216 12.53 6.83 -22.67
N ALA A 217 12.17 7.85 -21.88
CA ALA A 217 11.30 7.67 -20.74
C ALA A 217 9.87 7.43 -21.22
N LYS A 218 9.19 6.44 -20.64
CA LYS A 218 7.81 6.10 -20.98
C LYS A 218 7.08 5.48 -19.81
N TYR A 219 5.77 5.39 -19.95
CA TYR A 219 4.97 4.46 -19.15
C TYR A 219 4.10 3.61 -20.06
N TRP A 220 3.69 2.45 -19.58
CA TRP A 220 2.75 1.57 -20.26
C TRP A 220 1.43 1.57 -19.50
N LYS A 221 0.33 1.83 -20.20
CA LYS A 221 -1.03 1.67 -19.68
C LYS A 221 -1.63 0.41 -20.30
N ASN A 222 -1.90 -0.61 -19.48
CA ASN A 222 -2.43 -1.90 -19.93
C ASN A 222 -1.61 -2.51 -21.08
N GLY A 223 -0.27 -2.38 -21.01
CA GLY A 223 0.65 -2.86 -22.03
C GLY A 223 0.89 -1.91 -23.21
N ALA A 224 0.08 -0.87 -23.41
CA ALA A 224 0.29 0.12 -24.46
C ALA A 224 1.25 1.22 -23.99
N ALA A 225 2.32 1.46 -24.76
CA ALA A 225 3.34 2.45 -24.45
C ALA A 225 2.84 3.89 -24.66
N VAL A 226 3.25 4.78 -23.76
CA VAL A 226 3.07 6.24 -23.82
C VAL A 226 4.42 6.89 -23.57
N GLU A 227 4.97 7.53 -24.61
CA GLU A 227 6.25 8.24 -24.54
C GLU A 227 6.12 9.51 -23.68
N LEU A 228 7.10 9.74 -22.81
CA LEU A 228 7.20 10.95 -21.97
C LEU A 228 8.21 11.96 -22.53
N THR A 229 9.08 11.51 -23.44
CA THR A 229 10.07 12.34 -24.11
C THR A 229 10.14 12.00 -25.60
N ASP A 230 10.69 12.91 -26.40
CA ASP A 230 10.82 12.75 -27.85
C ASP A 230 11.98 11.83 -28.28
N GLY A 231 12.73 11.29 -27.32
CA GLY A 231 13.90 10.44 -27.55
C GLY A 231 15.12 11.16 -28.09
N THR A 232 15.11 12.49 -28.16
CA THR A 232 16.28 13.29 -28.55
C THR A 232 17.29 13.49 -27.42
N GLN A 233 16.96 13.12 -26.19
CA GLN A 233 17.89 13.15 -25.05
C GLN A 233 17.68 11.91 -24.17
N ASN A 234 18.71 11.55 -23.39
CA ASN A 234 18.58 10.45 -22.45
C ASN A 234 17.58 10.81 -21.35
N ALA A 235 16.53 10.01 -21.21
CA ALA A 235 15.52 10.16 -20.17
C ALA A 235 15.19 8.80 -19.54
N LYS A 236 14.81 8.83 -18.26
CA LYS A 236 14.35 7.66 -17.52
C LYS A 236 13.16 8.04 -16.65
N ALA A 237 12.10 7.25 -16.69
CA ALA A 237 11.05 7.29 -15.66
C ALA A 237 11.40 6.31 -14.53
N THR A 238 11.18 6.73 -13.29
CA THR A 238 11.62 6.02 -12.07
C THR A 238 10.46 5.66 -11.15
N SER A 239 9.36 6.42 -11.16
CA SER A 239 8.22 6.16 -10.31
C SER A 239 6.93 6.64 -10.94
N ILE A 240 5.82 5.94 -10.71
CA ILE A 240 4.49 6.30 -11.21
C ILE A 240 3.45 6.30 -10.09
N PHE A 241 2.54 7.27 -10.16
CA PHE A 241 1.40 7.38 -9.27
C PHE A 241 0.19 7.88 -10.08
N VAL A 242 -1.00 7.35 -9.80
CA VAL A 242 -2.24 7.79 -10.46
C VAL A 242 -3.18 8.36 -9.41
N ALA A 243 -3.61 9.61 -9.60
CA ALA A 243 -4.55 10.29 -8.71
C ALA A 243 -5.76 10.77 -9.51
N GLY A 244 -6.92 10.15 -9.26
CA GLY A 244 -8.10 10.37 -10.08
C GLY A 244 -7.83 9.97 -11.54
N ASN A 245 -7.95 10.93 -12.45
CA ASN A 245 -7.69 10.72 -13.89
C ASN A 245 -6.27 11.11 -14.32
N ASP A 246 -5.47 11.67 -13.40
CA ASP A 246 -4.15 12.19 -13.71
C ASP A 246 -3.06 11.14 -13.42
N VAL A 247 -2.15 10.97 -14.38
CA VAL A 247 -0.95 10.11 -14.27
C VAL A 247 0.25 11.00 -13.99
N TYR A 248 0.96 10.70 -12.91
CA TYR A 248 2.15 11.40 -12.47
C TYR A 248 3.33 10.44 -12.54
N VAL A 249 4.39 10.84 -13.23
CA VAL A 249 5.60 10.02 -13.40
C VAL A 249 6.81 10.83 -12.98
N ALA A 250 7.60 10.37 -12.02
CA ALA A 250 8.90 10.97 -11.70
C ALA A 250 10.01 10.39 -12.56
N GLY A 251 11.10 11.14 -12.72
CA GLY A 251 12.30 10.66 -13.36
C GLY A 251 13.32 11.75 -13.65
N ARG A 252 14.09 11.56 -14.72
CA ARG A 252 15.11 12.52 -15.15
C ARG A 252 15.21 12.57 -16.66
N GLU A 253 15.65 13.71 -17.16
CA GLU A 253 15.98 13.91 -18.58
C GLU A 253 17.25 14.74 -18.71
N SER A 254 18.10 14.38 -19.67
CA SER A 254 19.32 15.12 -19.94
C SER A 254 19.04 16.44 -20.64
N ASN A 255 19.62 17.52 -20.13
CA ASN A 255 19.59 18.85 -20.74
C ASN A 255 20.81 19.13 -21.65
N GLY A 256 21.56 18.10 -22.03
CA GLY A 256 22.75 18.18 -22.87
C GLY A 256 24.07 18.18 -22.11
N THR A 257 24.06 18.62 -20.84
CA THR A 257 25.27 18.63 -19.99
C THR A 257 25.08 17.73 -18.77
N ASN A 258 23.92 17.83 -18.11
CA ASN A 258 23.58 17.07 -16.91
C ASN A 258 22.20 16.41 -17.06
N ALA A 259 21.86 15.49 -16.16
CA ALA A 259 20.48 15.09 -15.96
C ALA A 259 19.76 16.15 -15.10
N ALA A 260 18.51 16.44 -15.41
CA ALA A 260 17.64 17.26 -14.58
C ALA A 260 16.54 16.37 -14.00
N ALA A 261 16.23 16.52 -12.71
CA ALA A 261 15.09 15.87 -12.07
C ALA A 261 13.78 16.48 -12.58
N LYS A 262 12.81 15.61 -12.88
CA LYS A 262 11.52 16.00 -13.46
C LYS A 262 10.41 15.13 -12.90
N TYR A 263 9.18 15.62 -13.04
CA TYR A 263 8.03 14.74 -13.15
C TYR A 263 7.19 15.12 -14.36
N TRP A 264 6.47 14.16 -14.93
CA TRP A 264 5.50 14.37 -15.98
C TRP A 264 4.10 14.22 -15.40
N LYS A 265 3.22 15.18 -15.68
CA LYS A 265 1.77 15.07 -15.42
C LYS A 265 1.07 14.88 -16.76
N ASN A 266 0.45 13.73 -16.98
CA ASN A 266 -0.23 13.38 -18.23
C ASN A 266 0.68 13.58 -19.48
N GLY A 267 1.95 13.19 -19.36
CA GLY A 267 2.95 13.36 -20.43
C GLY A 267 3.58 14.76 -20.52
N MET A 268 3.07 15.76 -19.81
CA MET A 268 3.67 17.09 -19.76
C MET A 268 4.74 17.19 -18.67
N GLY A 269 5.98 17.47 -19.05
CA GLY A 269 7.11 17.58 -18.13
C GLY A 269 7.10 18.85 -17.28
N VAL A 270 7.41 18.70 -16.00
CA VAL A 270 7.65 19.75 -15.00
C VAL A 270 9.04 19.54 -14.42
N ASN A 271 9.90 20.56 -14.54
CA ASN A 271 11.25 20.51 -13.96
C ASN A 271 11.19 20.73 -12.45
N LEU A 272 12.00 19.99 -11.70
CA LEU A 272 12.17 20.16 -10.27
C LEU A 272 13.41 21.02 -10.01
N SER A 273 13.28 22.05 -9.17
CA SER A 273 14.37 23.01 -8.95
C SER A 273 15.59 22.32 -8.33
N ASP A 274 16.76 22.63 -8.88
CA ASP A 274 18.08 22.18 -8.41
C ASP A 274 18.26 20.65 -8.37
N GLY A 275 17.30 19.87 -8.87
CA GLY A 275 17.33 18.40 -8.77
C GLY A 275 18.16 17.73 -9.86
N LEU A 276 18.91 16.70 -9.46
CA LEU A 276 19.67 15.83 -10.38
C LEU A 276 18.88 14.57 -10.75
N VAL A 277 18.24 13.94 -9.76
CA VAL A 277 17.42 12.73 -9.94
C VAL A 277 16.16 12.83 -9.10
N ALA A 278 15.01 12.49 -9.69
CA ALA A 278 13.80 12.14 -8.97
C ALA A 278 13.65 10.61 -8.95
N ASN A 279 13.54 10.02 -7.75
CA ASN A 279 13.47 8.57 -7.56
C ASN A 279 12.04 8.07 -7.32
N SER A 280 11.22 8.84 -6.62
CA SER A 280 9.89 8.40 -6.19
C SER A 280 8.88 9.53 -6.19
N ILE A 281 7.64 9.26 -6.58
CA ILE A 281 6.54 10.23 -6.59
C ILE A 281 5.34 9.71 -5.80
N PHE A 282 4.69 10.62 -5.08
CA PHE A 282 3.44 10.37 -4.37
C PHE A 282 2.52 11.58 -4.51
N VAL A 283 1.21 11.36 -4.65
CA VAL A 283 0.23 12.45 -4.73
C VAL A 283 -0.77 12.30 -3.59
N ALA A 284 -0.93 13.35 -2.78
CA ALA A 284 -1.87 13.39 -1.68
C ALA A 284 -2.78 14.63 -1.82
N GLY A 285 -4.06 14.39 -2.10
CA GLY A 285 -5.00 15.47 -2.44
C GLY A 285 -4.53 16.20 -3.71
N SER A 286 -4.32 17.51 -3.59
CA SER A 286 -3.80 18.35 -4.69
C SER A 286 -2.26 18.45 -4.71
N ASP A 287 -1.58 17.91 -3.70
CA ASP A 287 -0.14 18.08 -3.54
C ASP A 287 0.64 16.93 -4.18
N VAL A 288 1.67 17.29 -4.96
CA VAL A 288 2.63 16.36 -5.57
C VAL A 288 3.91 16.38 -4.77
N TYR A 289 4.34 15.20 -4.33
CA TYR A 289 5.55 14.98 -3.56
C TYR A 289 6.52 14.14 -4.38
N VAL A 290 7.76 14.58 -4.51
CA VAL A 290 8.80 13.84 -5.25
C VAL A 290 10.03 13.73 -4.39
N ALA A 291 10.54 12.52 -4.13
CA ALA A 291 11.82 12.32 -3.46
C ALA A 291 12.96 12.13 -4.46
N GLY A 292 14.14 12.60 -4.10
CA GLY A 292 15.34 12.46 -4.91
C GLY A 292 16.55 13.15 -4.29
N TYR A 293 17.48 13.56 -5.13
CA TYR A 293 18.69 14.24 -4.67
C TYR A 293 19.22 15.21 -5.73
N GLU A 294 20.11 16.09 -5.26
CA GLU A 294 20.93 16.95 -6.10
C GLU A 294 22.42 16.72 -5.86
N TYR A 295 23.25 17.35 -6.69
CA TYR A 295 24.68 17.45 -6.48
C TYR A 295 25.07 18.93 -6.41
N ASN A 296 25.62 19.36 -5.29
CA ASN A 296 25.99 20.78 -5.05
C ASN A 296 27.49 21.04 -5.29
N GLU A 297 28.09 20.32 -6.24
CA GLU A 297 29.53 20.33 -6.55
C GLU A 297 30.45 19.68 -5.50
N THR A 298 30.01 19.56 -4.25
CA THR A 298 30.82 19.00 -3.16
C THR A 298 30.23 17.71 -2.59
N ASP A 299 28.91 17.61 -2.53
CA ASP A 299 28.20 16.48 -1.97
C ASP A 299 26.84 16.25 -2.66
N TYR A 300 26.29 15.07 -2.41
CA TYR A 300 24.92 14.75 -2.79
C TYR A 300 23.99 15.10 -1.63
N LEU A 301 22.93 15.86 -1.94
CA LEU A 301 21.96 16.31 -0.94
C LEU A 301 20.61 15.67 -1.23
N ALA A 302 20.17 14.78 -0.33
CA ALA A 302 18.83 14.23 -0.43
C ALA A 302 17.77 15.28 -0.09
N LYS A 303 16.67 15.22 -0.82
CA LYS A 303 15.55 16.15 -0.66
C LYS A 303 14.26 15.51 -1.13
N TYR A 304 13.17 16.18 -0.81
CA TYR A 304 11.93 16.00 -1.54
C TYR A 304 11.37 17.35 -1.98
N TRP A 305 10.65 17.37 -3.09
CA TRP A 305 9.92 18.53 -3.57
C TRP A 305 8.45 18.37 -3.25
N LYS A 306 7.85 19.40 -2.66
CA LYS A 306 6.39 19.54 -2.53
C LYS A 306 5.93 20.60 -3.52
N ASN A 307 5.16 20.21 -4.53
CA ASN A 307 4.69 21.09 -5.61
C ASN A 307 5.84 21.87 -6.29
N GLY A 308 6.99 21.21 -6.48
CA GLY A 308 8.18 21.81 -7.07
C GLY A 308 9.09 22.57 -6.10
N THR A 309 8.65 22.83 -4.86
CA THR A 309 9.47 23.50 -3.84
C THR A 309 10.29 22.48 -3.05
N ALA A 310 11.61 22.62 -3.07
CA ALA A 310 12.53 21.71 -2.39
C ALA A 310 12.48 21.80 -0.86
N ARG A 311 12.63 20.65 -0.21
CA ARG A 311 12.77 20.47 1.24
C ARG A 311 13.91 19.49 1.50
N TYR A 312 14.93 19.98 2.19
CA TYR A 312 16.17 19.23 2.40
C TYR A 312 16.01 18.23 3.55
N LEU A 313 16.56 17.04 3.32
CA LEU A 313 16.68 16.03 4.37
C LEU A 313 18.07 16.17 4.95
N ASN A 314 18.16 16.68 6.18
CA ASN A 314 19.45 16.86 6.83
C ASN A 314 20.17 15.51 6.96
N ASP A 315 21.50 15.54 6.81
CA ASP A 315 22.36 14.37 6.98
C ASP A 315 22.00 13.19 6.05
N ALA A 316 21.70 13.47 4.78
CA ALA A 316 21.18 12.50 3.83
C ALA A 316 21.85 12.61 2.46
N TYR A 317 22.32 11.49 1.92
CA TYR A 317 22.98 11.40 0.62
C TYR A 317 21.99 11.15 -0.52
N SER A 318 21.00 10.28 -0.31
CA SER A 318 19.98 9.97 -1.31
C SER A 318 18.63 9.69 -0.65
N ALA A 319 17.56 10.19 -1.28
CA ALA A 319 16.18 9.84 -0.97
C ALA A 319 15.65 8.91 -2.05
N THR A 320 15.28 7.69 -1.67
CA THR A 320 14.96 6.59 -2.60
C THR A 320 13.46 6.40 -2.78
N SER A 321 12.66 6.62 -1.74
CA SER A 321 11.20 6.41 -1.78
C SER A 321 10.48 7.44 -0.93
N ILE A 322 9.28 7.85 -1.36
CA ILE A 322 8.40 8.76 -0.60
C ILE A 322 7.02 8.16 -0.41
N PHE A 323 6.41 8.41 0.75
CA PHE A 323 5.04 8.05 1.06
C PHE A 323 4.42 9.16 1.92
N VAL A 324 3.14 9.47 1.72
CA VAL A 324 2.42 10.48 2.52
C VAL A 324 1.24 9.81 3.22
N ALA A 325 1.20 9.91 4.55
CA ALA A 325 0.12 9.38 5.37
C ALA A 325 -0.52 10.51 6.20
N GLY A 326 -1.75 10.89 5.84
CA GLY A 326 -2.40 12.06 6.43
C GLY A 326 -1.61 13.33 6.14
N SER A 327 -1.17 14.04 7.20
CA SER A 327 -0.32 15.23 7.09
C SER A 327 1.18 14.93 7.07
N ASP A 328 1.58 13.68 7.30
CA ASP A 328 2.96 13.30 7.53
C ASP A 328 3.62 12.80 6.23
N VAL A 329 4.80 13.33 5.93
CA VAL A 329 5.63 12.92 4.79
C VAL A 329 6.74 12.01 5.29
N TYR A 330 6.83 10.83 4.70
CA TYR A 330 7.83 9.81 5.01
C TYR A 330 8.74 9.61 3.80
N VAL A 331 10.05 9.68 4.02
CA VAL A 331 11.04 9.49 2.96
C VAL A 331 12.06 8.47 3.41
N ALA A 332 12.33 7.42 2.64
CA ALA A 332 13.43 6.49 2.90
C ALA A 332 14.68 6.89 2.11
N GLY A 333 15.84 6.46 2.62
CA GLY A 333 17.11 6.74 1.98
C GLY A 333 18.30 6.34 2.84
N TYR A 334 19.45 6.95 2.58
CA TYR A 334 20.68 6.67 3.31
C TYR A 334 21.61 7.87 3.36
N GLN A 335 22.55 7.81 4.30
CA GLN A 335 23.64 8.76 4.51
C GLN A 335 24.98 8.04 4.32
N HIS A 336 25.94 8.71 3.68
CA HIS A 336 27.34 8.31 3.71
C HIS A 336 28.13 9.20 4.68
N LYS A 337 28.91 8.60 5.58
CA LYS A 337 29.86 9.31 6.45
C LYS A 337 31.16 8.53 6.51
N GLY A 338 32.14 8.95 5.72
CA GLY A 338 33.35 8.15 5.48
C GLY A 338 32.99 6.84 4.79
N SER A 339 33.41 5.70 5.36
CA SER A 339 33.04 4.36 4.88
C SER A 339 31.70 3.85 5.42
N VAL A 340 31.05 4.58 6.33
CA VAL A 340 29.81 4.13 6.96
C VAL A 340 28.61 4.60 6.16
N THR A 341 27.76 3.65 5.79
CA THR A 341 26.41 3.91 5.26
C THR A 341 25.41 3.77 6.39
N THR A 342 24.60 4.80 6.63
CA THR A 342 23.48 4.75 7.58
C THR A 342 22.17 4.80 6.83
N CYS A 343 21.41 3.72 6.91
CA CYS A 343 20.08 3.62 6.34
C CYS A 343 19.05 4.25 7.28
N LYS A 344 18.23 5.15 6.73
CA LYS A 344 17.31 6.00 7.51
C LYS A 344 16.01 6.23 6.78
N TYR A 345 14.97 6.57 7.52
CA TYR A 345 13.84 7.31 6.97
C TYR A 345 13.69 8.65 7.67
N TRP A 346 13.04 9.61 7.04
CA TRP A 346 12.67 10.90 7.60
C TRP A 346 11.15 10.98 7.68
N LYS A 347 10.63 11.37 8.85
CA LYS A 347 9.22 11.75 9.03
C LYS A 347 9.19 13.26 9.24
N ASN A 348 8.60 14.01 8.29
CA ASN A 348 8.60 15.48 8.30
C ASN A 348 10.01 16.02 8.59
N GLU A 349 10.97 15.63 7.74
CA GLU A 349 12.39 16.03 7.83
C GLU A 349 13.15 15.57 9.09
N VAL A 350 12.49 14.91 10.05
CA VAL A 350 13.12 14.33 11.24
C VAL A 350 13.57 12.90 10.95
N SER A 351 14.88 12.65 11.04
CA SER A 351 15.46 11.35 10.70
C SER A 351 15.27 10.30 11.80
N VAL A 352 15.00 9.06 11.39
CA VAL A 352 14.99 7.85 12.21
C VAL A 352 15.96 6.85 11.59
N ASN A 353 16.94 6.40 12.37
CA ASN A 353 17.92 5.43 11.92
C ASN A 353 17.31 4.02 11.93
N ILE A 354 17.61 3.23 10.90
CA ILE A 354 17.22 1.82 10.81
C ILE A 354 18.42 0.94 11.14
N TYR A 355 19.50 1.09 10.39
CA TYR A 355 20.77 0.40 10.63
C TYR A 355 21.94 1.16 10.01
N SER A 356 23.16 0.80 10.41
CA SER A 356 24.40 1.30 9.82
C SER A 356 25.29 0.13 9.44
N SER A 357 26.01 0.26 8.33
CA SER A 357 26.97 -0.74 7.85
C SER A 357 28.25 -0.05 7.35
N SER A 358 29.38 -0.74 7.47
CA SER A 358 30.70 -0.26 6.99
C SER A 358 30.96 -0.52 5.51
N SER A 359 30.03 -1.19 4.81
CA SER A 359 30.31 -1.83 3.53
C SER A 359 29.08 -1.93 2.60
N GLY A 360 28.20 -0.92 2.67
CA GLY A 360 27.09 -0.77 1.72
C GLY A 360 25.76 -1.37 2.18
N GLY A 361 24.77 -1.31 1.30
CA GLY A 361 23.36 -1.57 1.62
C GLY A 361 22.53 -0.31 1.41
N GLY A 362 21.22 -0.43 1.41
CA GLY A 362 20.35 0.70 1.11
C GLY A 362 18.88 0.36 1.32
N LEU A 363 18.11 1.37 1.71
CA LEU A 363 16.66 1.31 1.69
C LEU A 363 16.17 1.70 0.29
N SER A 364 15.27 0.89 -0.25
CA SER A 364 14.74 1.05 -1.60
C SER A 364 13.32 1.61 -1.61
N SER A 365 12.51 1.26 -0.60
CA SER A 365 11.08 1.56 -0.60
C SER A 365 10.55 1.79 0.81
N ILE A 366 9.55 2.66 0.95
CA ILE A 366 8.82 2.93 2.20
C ILE A 366 7.32 2.82 1.99
N PHE A 367 6.62 2.29 2.98
CA PHE A 367 5.17 2.22 3.03
C PHE A 367 4.69 2.46 4.47
N VAL A 368 3.57 3.15 4.64
CA VAL A 368 3.01 3.47 5.96
C VAL A 368 1.54 3.07 6.02
N ILE A 369 1.16 2.33 7.06
CA ILE A 369 -0.24 1.96 7.34
C ILE A 369 -0.54 2.14 8.83
N GLY A 370 -1.56 2.93 9.15
CA GLY A 370 -1.82 3.33 10.54
C GLY A 370 -0.62 4.06 11.13
N SER A 371 -0.13 3.56 12.28
CA SER A 371 1.09 4.07 12.93
C SER A 371 2.38 3.36 12.50
N ASP A 372 2.28 2.28 11.71
CA ASP A 372 3.40 1.41 11.39
C ASP A 372 4.11 1.88 10.12
N VAL A 373 5.43 2.01 10.21
CA VAL A 373 6.33 2.34 9.10
C VAL A 373 7.06 1.07 8.68
N TYR A 374 6.96 0.77 7.39
CA TYR A 374 7.61 -0.36 6.74
C TYR A 374 8.63 0.17 5.73
N VAL A 375 9.86 -0.28 5.82
CA VAL A 375 10.91 0.01 4.82
C VAL A 375 11.51 -1.28 4.32
N ALA A 376 11.81 -1.38 3.04
CA ALA A 376 12.47 -2.53 2.44
C ALA A 376 13.80 -2.12 1.79
N GLY A 377 14.74 -3.06 1.76
CA GLY A 377 16.08 -2.81 1.27
C GLY A 377 17.00 -4.01 1.48
N SER A 378 18.30 -3.76 1.35
CA SER A 378 19.32 -4.80 1.50
C SER A 378 20.37 -4.42 2.53
N GLU A 379 20.67 -5.36 3.42
CA GLU A 379 21.71 -5.25 4.43
C GLU A 379 22.85 -6.21 4.10
N LEU A 380 24.09 -5.77 4.24
CA LEU A 380 25.24 -6.65 4.11
C LEU A 380 25.28 -7.61 5.32
N ALA A 381 25.23 -8.91 5.05
CA ALA A 381 25.31 -10.00 6.01
C ALA A 381 26.51 -10.90 5.66
N GLY A 382 27.66 -10.63 6.28
CA GLY A 382 28.92 -11.28 5.89
C GLY A 382 29.38 -10.78 4.52
N ASP A 383 29.56 -11.72 3.57
CA ASP A 383 30.00 -11.42 2.20
C ASP A 383 28.83 -11.19 1.22
N TYR A 384 27.59 -11.38 1.67
CA TYR A 384 26.39 -11.32 0.84
C TYR A 384 25.47 -10.18 1.26
N TYR A 385 24.68 -9.67 0.31
CA TYR A 385 23.57 -8.78 0.62
C TYR A 385 22.33 -9.62 0.90
N ALA A 386 21.68 -9.41 2.04
CA ALA A 386 20.42 -10.07 2.38
C ALA A 386 19.26 -9.11 2.14
N ALA A 387 18.20 -9.59 1.48
CA ALA A 387 16.96 -8.83 1.32
C ALA A 387 16.20 -8.84 2.65
N LYS A 388 15.78 -7.64 3.09
CA LYS A 388 15.07 -7.45 4.35
C LYS A 388 13.97 -6.41 4.20
N TYR A 389 13.03 -6.46 5.13
CA TYR A 389 12.25 -5.28 5.47
C TYR A 389 12.32 -5.01 6.97
N TRP A 390 12.04 -3.77 7.37
CA TRP A 390 11.98 -3.36 8.76
C TRP A 390 10.59 -2.81 9.05
N LYS A 391 9.96 -3.31 10.12
CA LYS A 391 8.73 -2.76 10.68
C LYS A 391 9.07 -1.96 11.93
N ASN A 392 8.90 -0.64 11.88
CA ASN A 392 9.26 0.28 12.96
C ASN A 392 10.71 0.06 13.46
N GLY A 393 11.65 -0.19 12.54
CA GLY A 393 13.05 -0.47 12.85
C GLY A 393 13.37 -1.93 13.20
N ASN A 394 12.37 -2.79 13.43
CA ASN A 394 12.60 -4.22 13.66
C ASN A 394 12.76 -4.97 12.34
N ALA A 395 13.92 -5.59 12.14
CA ALA A 395 14.27 -6.30 10.91
C ALA A 395 13.53 -7.64 10.77
N VAL A 396 13.13 -7.95 9.53
CA VAL A 396 12.60 -9.25 9.10
C VAL A 396 13.37 -9.68 7.86
N SER A 397 14.03 -10.84 7.94
CA SER A 397 14.74 -11.42 6.80
C SER A 397 13.77 -12.02 5.79
N LEU A 398 14.02 -11.75 4.51
CA LEU A 398 13.27 -12.32 3.40
C LEU A 398 13.97 -13.55 2.79
N THR A 399 15.27 -13.67 3.03
CA THR A 399 16.11 -14.76 2.55
C THR A 399 16.78 -15.47 3.71
N ASP A 400 17.25 -16.69 3.48
CA ASP A 400 17.99 -17.48 4.47
C ASP A 400 19.43 -16.97 4.72
N GLY A 401 19.89 -16.01 3.92
CA GLY A 401 21.19 -15.36 4.05
C GLY A 401 22.34 -16.14 3.41
N THR A 402 22.04 -17.10 2.53
CA THR A 402 23.05 -17.96 1.89
C THR A 402 23.49 -17.46 0.50
N SER A 403 22.80 -16.46 -0.05
CA SER A 403 23.08 -15.90 -1.38
C SER A 403 22.81 -14.39 -1.43
N HIS A 404 23.27 -13.72 -2.50
CA HIS A 404 22.97 -12.31 -2.72
C HIS A 404 21.48 -12.11 -3.04
N ALA A 405 20.83 -11.21 -2.30
CA ALA A 405 19.45 -10.84 -2.50
C ALA A 405 19.22 -9.33 -2.31
N GLY A 406 18.29 -8.83 -3.13
CA GLY A 406 17.89 -7.43 -3.21
C GLY A 406 16.42 -7.28 -2.87
N ALA A 407 16.03 -6.39 -1.97
CA ALA A 407 14.64 -5.94 -1.84
C ALA A 407 14.48 -4.54 -2.44
N THR A 408 13.55 -4.39 -3.39
CA THR A 408 13.41 -3.19 -4.23
C THR A 408 12.15 -2.41 -3.93
N ALA A 409 11.05 -3.08 -3.59
CA ALA A 409 9.77 -2.43 -3.29
C ALA A 409 8.99 -3.13 -2.18
N ILE A 410 8.21 -2.36 -1.41
CA ILE A 410 7.31 -2.88 -0.38
C ILE A 410 5.90 -2.31 -0.55
N TYR A 411 4.91 -3.18 -0.35
CA TYR A 411 3.51 -2.83 -0.27
C TYR A 411 2.89 -3.56 0.93
N VAL A 412 2.03 -2.88 1.69
CA VAL A 412 1.37 -3.46 2.86
C VAL A 412 -0.14 -3.30 2.73
N LYS A 413 -0.88 -4.37 3.00
CA LYS A 413 -2.35 -4.41 2.90
C LYS A 413 -2.98 -4.95 4.17
#